data_AF-A0A378ALT8-F1
#
_entry.id   AF-A0A378ALT8-F1
#
_cell.length_a   1.000
_cell.length_b   1.000
_cell.length_c   1.000
_cell.angle_alpha   90.00
_cell.angle_beta   90.00
_cell.angle_gamma   90.00
#
_symmetry.space_group_name_H-M   'P 1'
#
loop_
_entity.id
_entity.type
_entity.pdbx_description
1 polymer ?
#
loop_
_entity_poly.entity_id
_entity_poly.type
_entity_poly.pdbx_seq_one_letter_code
_entity_poly.pdbx_strand_id
1 'polypeptide(L)'
;MADFPPVASLRSFEAVARLGSVTQAAHEMSVTHSAVSQHIKQLEALVGVTLFIRHGRGVRITEEGRLYALQIREALQHIADATRMVQIKPRTLEVTLATLPSFGCHWLLPRLARFQARHPQIAVRLLTSLAVINLQQEGIDLAIRMGQGDWEGMESRHLFADEQLVVAAPGYRGGNLPTTPQAIAASDIIFSMESWNAWCSQAGLEKPIVPQACA
;
A
#
# COMPACT_ATOMS: atom_id res chain seq x y z
N MET A 1 -25.08 -4.80 24.53
CA MET A 1 -24.45 -6.03 24.00
C MET A 1 -25.14 -6.31 22.67
N ALA A 2 -24.38 -6.28 21.58
CA ALA A 2 -24.76 -5.57 20.34
C ALA A 2 -26.07 -6.02 19.65
N ASP A 3 -26.91 -5.02 19.38
CA ASP A 3 -28.19 -5.06 18.69
C ASP A 3 -27.96 -5.04 17.17
N PHE A 4 -27.39 -6.11 16.61
CA PHE A 4 -27.09 -6.19 15.17
C PHE A 4 -27.80 -7.39 14.50
N PRO A 5 -28.33 -7.21 13.27
CA PRO A 5 -29.05 -8.29 12.60
C PRO A 5 -28.18 -9.51 12.28
N PRO A 6 -28.77 -10.71 12.18
CA PRO A 6 -28.06 -11.88 11.71
C PRO A 6 -27.39 -11.63 10.35
N VAL A 7 -26.13 -12.04 10.19
CA VAL A 7 -25.34 -11.83 8.96
C VAL A 7 -26.03 -12.46 7.75
N ALA A 8 -26.72 -13.60 7.93
CA ALA A 8 -27.51 -14.22 6.87
C ALA A 8 -28.61 -13.28 6.33
N SER A 9 -29.26 -12.53 7.23
CA SER A 9 -30.28 -11.55 6.87
C SER A 9 -29.70 -10.35 6.13
N LEU A 10 -28.54 -9.87 6.57
CA LEU A 10 -27.80 -8.80 5.88
C LEU A 10 -27.35 -9.22 4.47
N ARG A 11 -26.84 -10.45 4.32
CA ARG A 11 -26.43 -10.99 3.01
C ARG A 11 -27.62 -11.16 2.07
N SER A 12 -28.74 -11.70 2.54
CA SER A 12 -29.96 -11.82 1.74
C SER A 12 -30.51 -10.47 1.32
N PHE A 13 -30.49 -9.49 2.21
CA PHE A 13 -30.88 -8.12 1.91
C PHE A 13 -29.98 -7.48 0.84
N GLU A 14 -28.66 -7.54 1.00
CA GLU A 14 -27.70 -6.99 0.01
C GLU A 14 -27.89 -7.63 -1.38
N ALA A 15 -28.02 -8.95 -1.44
CA ALA A 15 -28.18 -9.66 -2.70
C ALA A 15 -29.48 -9.28 -3.41
N VAL A 16 -30.59 -9.18 -2.67
CA VAL A 16 -31.88 -8.76 -3.24
C VAL A 16 -31.85 -7.28 -3.64
N ALA A 17 -31.19 -6.42 -2.88
CA ALA A 17 -31.00 -5.00 -3.22
C ALA A 17 -30.23 -4.83 -4.54
N ARG A 18 -29.19 -5.63 -4.77
CA ARG A 18 -28.38 -5.60 -5.99
C ARG A 18 -29.07 -6.22 -7.21
N LEU A 19 -29.78 -7.32 -7.01
CA LEU A 19 -30.37 -8.09 -8.11
C LEU A 19 -31.82 -7.70 -8.45
N GLY A 20 -32.53 -7.04 -7.52
CA GLY A 20 -33.95 -6.72 -7.67
C GLY A 20 -34.88 -7.94 -7.68
N SER A 21 -34.36 -9.13 -7.35
CA SER A 21 -35.08 -10.40 -7.44
C SER A 21 -34.71 -11.34 -6.29
N VAL A 22 -35.72 -11.76 -5.52
CA VAL A 22 -35.58 -12.75 -4.45
C VAL A 22 -35.16 -14.11 -5.00
N THR A 23 -35.68 -14.48 -6.17
CA THR A 23 -35.32 -15.75 -6.84
C THR A 23 -33.86 -15.78 -7.26
N GLN A 24 -33.34 -14.69 -7.84
CA GLN A 24 -31.93 -14.62 -8.24
C GLN A 24 -31.00 -14.59 -7.03
N ALA A 25 -31.36 -13.86 -5.98
CA ALA A 25 -30.60 -13.84 -4.73
C ALA A 25 -30.56 -15.23 -4.06
N ALA A 26 -31.68 -15.95 -4.05
CA ALA A 26 -31.74 -17.32 -3.52
C ALA A 26 -30.79 -18.26 -4.29
N HIS A 27 -30.78 -18.16 -5.62
CA HIS A 27 -29.87 -18.93 -6.48
C HIS A 27 -28.39 -18.59 -6.20
N GLU A 28 -28.05 -17.30 -6.14
CA GLU A 28 -26.66 -16.85 -5.86
C GLU A 28 -26.18 -17.34 -4.49
N MET A 29 -27.07 -17.30 -3.49
CA MET A 29 -26.76 -17.71 -2.12
C MET A 29 -26.85 -19.22 -1.90
N SER A 30 -27.28 -20.01 -2.91
CA SER A 30 -27.54 -21.46 -2.79
C SER A 30 -28.51 -21.81 -1.65
N VAL A 31 -29.58 -21.01 -1.51
CA VAL A 31 -30.65 -21.23 -0.52
C VAL A 31 -32.04 -21.19 -1.19
N THR A 32 -33.08 -21.53 -0.44
CA THR A 32 -34.45 -21.47 -0.96
C THR A 32 -34.99 -20.03 -1.00
N HIS A 33 -35.92 -19.77 -1.92
CA HIS A 33 -36.65 -18.50 -1.97
C HIS A 33 -37.35 -18.17 -0.64
N SER A 34 -37.89 -19.18 0.04
CA SER A 34 -38.54 -19.02 1.35
C SER A 34 -37.54 -18.56 2.41
N ALA A 35 -36.30 -19.07 2.41
CA ALA A 35 -35.26 -18.64 3.35
C ALA A 35 -34.89 -17.16 3.15
N VAL A 36 -34.67 -16.72 1.90
CA VAL A 36 -34.37 -15.30 1.60
C VAL A 36 -35.53 -14.39 2.01
N SER A 37 -36.76 -14.83 1.75
CA SER A 37 -37.96 -14.07 2.15
C SER A 37 -38.08 -13.94 3.67
N GLN A 38 -37.76 -15.00 4.42
CA GLN A 38 -37.77 -14.99 5.89
C GLN A 38 -36.67 -14.09 6.46
N HIS A 39 -35.46 -14.18 5.90
CA HIS A 39 -34.33 -13.31 6.24
C HIS A 39 -34.65 -11.82 6.09
N ILE A 40 -35.28 -11.44 4.97
CA ILE A 40 -35.70 -10.05 4.73
C ILE A 40 -36.75 -9.62 5.76
N LYS A 41 -37.79 -10.43 5.98
CA LYS A 41 -38.82 -10.12 6.99
C LYS A 41 -38.25 -9.95 8.39
N GLN A 42 -37.30 -10.82 8.76
CA GLN A 42 -36.63 -10.74 10.06
C GLN A 42 -35.80 -9.47 10.18
N LEU A 43 -35.11 -9.07 9.10
CA LEU A 43 -34.34 -7.83 9.07
C LEU A 43 -35.26 -6.61 9.23
N GLU A 44 -36.32 -6.52 8.43
CA GLU A 44 -37.30 -5.42 8.49
C GLU A 44 -37.97 -5.32 9.87
N ALA A 45 -38.28 -6.46 10.49
CA ALA A 45 -38.84 -6.49 11.84
C ALA A 45 -37.85 -5.99 12.91
N LEU A 46 -36.55 -6.26 12.74
CA LEU A 46 -35.51 -5.82 13.66
C LEU A 46 -35.21 -4.32 13.49
N VAL A 47 -35.08 -3.84 12.24
CA VAL A 47 -34.80 -2.41 11.98
C VAL A 47 -36.04 -1.53 12.12
N GLY A 48 -37.25 -2.11 12.11
CA GLY A 48 -38.52 -1.38 12.24
C GLY A 48 -38.92 -0.59 10.99
N VAL A 49 -38.30 -0.88 9.83
CA VAL A 49 -38.47 -0.15 8.57
C VAL A 49 -38.69 -1.14 7.43
N THR A 50 -39.62 -0.81 6.52
CA THR A 50 -39.80 -1.55 5.26
C THR A 50 -38.69 -1.18 4.28
N LEU A 51 -37.88 -2.16 3.92
CA LEU A 51 -36.71 -2.00 3.05
C LEU A 51 -37.04 -2.35 1.59
N PHE A 52 -38.07 -3.17 1.36
CA PHE A 52 -38.56 -3.51 0.03
C PHE A 52 -40.08 -3.36 -0.10
N ILE A 53 -40.53 -2.97 -1.28
CA ILE A 53 -41.93 -2.99 -1.67
C ILE A 53 -42.15 -3.94 -2.85
N ARG A 54 -43.36 -4.51 -2.93
CA ARG A 54 -43.75 -5.32 -4.08
C ARG A 54 -43.81 -4.46 -5.33
N HIS A 55 -43.22 -4.96 -6.42
CA HIS A 55 -43.26 -4.28 -7.72
C HIS A 55 -43.38 -5.31 -8.84
N GLY A 56 -44.60 -5.48 -9.36
CA GLY A 56 -44.91 -6.47 -10.40
C GLY A 56 -44.56 -7.90 -9.97
N ARG A 57 -43.71 -8.57 -10.75
CA ARG A 57 -43.20 -9.93 -10.46
C ARG A 57 -41.94 -9.95 -9.58
N GLY A 58 -41.48 -8.80 -9.08
CA GLY A 58 -40.26 -8.66 -8.30
C GLY A 58 -40.43 -7.75 -7.09
N VAL A 59 -39.31 -7.22 -6.62
CA VAL A 59 -39.25 -6.30 -5.48
C VAL A 59 -38.51 -5.04 -5.89
N ARG A 60 -38.90 -3.91 -5.31
CA ARG A 60 -38.22 -2.63 -5.45
C ARG A 60 -37.73 -2.16 -4.09
N ILE A 61 -36.48 -1.75 -4.00
CA ILE A 61 -35.92 -1.19 -2.78
C ILE A 61 -36.55 0.18 -2.46
N THR A 62 -36.76 0.45 -1.17
CA THR A 62 -37.17 1.78 -0.68
C THR A 62 -35.96 2.71 -0.60
N GLU A 63 -36.17 4.00 -0.33
CA GLU A 63 -35.05 4.94 -0.21
C GLU A 63 -34.25 4.66 1.08
N GLU A 64 -34.94 4.33 2.16
CA GLU A 64 -34.35 3.88 3.42
C GLU A 64 -33.55 2.59 3.19
N GLY A 65 -34.10 1.64 2.42
CA GLY A 65 -33.41 0.44 2.00
C GLY A 65 -32.16 0.74 1.18
N ARG A 66 -32.20 1.73 0.28
CA ARG A 66 -31.04 2.11 -0.55
C ARG A 66 -29.89 2.66 0.30
N LEU A 67 -30.19 3.56 1.23
CA LEU A 67 -29.20 4.12 2.16
C LEU A 67 -28.61 3.01 3.05
N TYR A 68 -29.45 2.13 3.56
CA TYR A 68 -29.01 1.01 4.37
C TYR A 68 -28.15 0.01 3.60
N ALA A 69 -28.52 -0.32 2.36
CA ALA A 69 -27.77 -1.23 1.49
C ALA A 69 -26.36 -0.74 1.18
N LEU A 70 -26.15 0.59 1.07
CA LEU A 70 -24.82 1.16 0.88
C LEU A 70 -23.90 0.84 2.06
N GLN A 71 -24.38 1.07 3.28
CA GLN A 71 -23.62 0.83 4.52
C GLN A 71 -23.39 -0.66 4.78
N ILE A 72 -24.42 -1.50 4.56
CA ILE A 72 -24.32 -2.94 4.77
C ILE A 72 -23.37 -3.60 3.77
N ARG A 73 -23.34 -3.13 2.51
CA ARG A 73 -22.39 -3.62 1.50
C ARG A 73 -20.94 -3.40 1.94
N GLU A 74 -20.63 -2.19 2.40
CA GLU A 74 -19.29 -1.84 2.89
C GLU A 74 -18.90 -2.69 4.11
N ALA A 75 -19.80 -2.84 5.09
CA ALA A 75 -19.56 -3.66 6.26
C ALA A 75 -19.33 -5.14 5.92
N LEU A 76 -20.13 -5.72 5.02
CA LEU A 76 -19.94 -7.10 4.56
C LEU A 76 -18.61 -7.28 3.82
N GLN A 77 -18.17 -6.27 3.07
CA GLN A 77 -16.87 -6.28 2.40
C GLN A 77 -15.73 -6.29 3.43
N HIS A 78 -15.80 -5.45 4.47
CA HIS A 78 -14.81 -5.47 5.56
C HIS A 78 -14.74 -6.83 6.27
N ILE A 79 -15.89 -7.48 6.51
CA ILE A 79 -15.92 -8.83 7.08
C ILE A 79 -15.26 -9.84 6.15
N ALA A 80 -15.52 -9.75 4.84
CA ALA A 80 -14.93 -10.64 3.84
C ALA A 80 -13.40 -10.47 3.76
N ASP A 81 -12.90 -9.24 3.82
CA ASP A 81 -11.48 -8.93 3.79
C ASP A 81 -10.78 -9.41 5.08
N ALA A 82 -11.37 -9.17 6.24
CA ALA A 82 -10.89 -9.72 7.52
C ALA A 82 -10.86 -11.26 7.51
N THR A 83 -11.87 -11.90 6.92
CA THR A 83 -11.91 -13.36 6.77
C THR A 83 -10.80 -13.85 5.84
N ARG A 84 -10.54 -13.16 4.72
CA ARG A 84 -9.46 -13.49 3.79
C ARG A 84 -8.10 -13.42 4.50
N MET A 85 -7.88 -12.40 5.32
CA MET A 85 -6.67 -12.28 6.14
C MET A 85 -6.44 -13.48 7.07
N VAL A 86 -7.51 -14.06 7.64
CA VAL A 86 -7.43 -15.22 8.55
C VAL A 86 -7.27 -16.54 7.79
N GLN A 87 -7.87 -16.66 6.60
CA GLN A 87 -7.79 -17.86 5.76
C GLN A 87 -6.40 -18.06 5.15
N ILE A 88 -5.60 -17.01 5.06
CA ILE A 88 -4.19 -17.11 4.69
C ILE A 88 -3.40 -17.71 5.88
N LYS A 89 -3.14 -19.03 5.89
CA LYS A 89 -2.23 -19.74 6.84
C LYS A 89 -1.35 -20.79 6.11
N PRO A 90 -0.07 -21.04 6.48
CA PRO A 90 0.91 -20.22 7.19
C PRO A 90 1.88 -19.50 6.23
N ARG A 91 1.90 -18.17 6.33
CA ARG A 91 3.06 -17.28 6.26
C ARG A 91 4.19 -17.67 5.28
N THR A 92 4.01 -17.31 4.02
CA THR A 92 5.00 -16.37 3.49
C THR A 92 4.81 -15.10 4.30
N LEU A 93 5.67 -14.86 5.30
CA LEU A 93 5.75 -13.55 5.94
C LEU A 93 6.23 -12.61 4.83
N GLU A 94 5.32 -11.90 4.19
CA GLU A 94 5.72 -10.86 3.26
C GLU A 94 6.14 -9.65 4.08
N VAL A 95 7.36 -9.19 3.83
CA VAL A 95 7.91 -7.97 4.39
C VAL A 95 8.11 -7.01 3.22
N THR A 96 7.35 -5.93 3.19
CA THR A 96 7.53 -4.83 2.26
C THR A 96 8.61 -3.90 2.80
N LEU A 97 9.72 -3.81 2.07
CA LEU A 97 10.90 -3.03 2.43
C LEU A 97 11.12 -1.91 1.40
N ALA A 98 11.02 -0.66 1.86
CA ALA A 98 11.35 0.51 1.05
C ALA A 98 12.83 0.88 1.18
N THR A 99 13.49 1.24 0.08
CA THR A 99 14.91 1.62 0.08
C THR A 99 15.23 2.63 -1.02
N LEU A 100 16.41 3.27 -0.93
CA LEU A 100 16.98 4.04 -2.04
C LEU A 100 17.30 3.13 -3.24
N PRO A 101 17.11 3.59 -4.49
CA PRO A 101 17.38 2.79 -5.68
C PRO A 101 18.81 2.25 -5.77
N SER A 102 19.84 3.10 -5.57
CA SER A 102 21.24 2.67 -5.62
C SER A 102 21.53 1.57 -4.60
N PHE A 103 21.08 1.78 -3.35
CA PHE A 103 21.25 0.85 -2.25
C PHE A 103 20.55 -0.48 -2.52
N GLY A 104 19.29 -0.41 -2.98
CA GLY A 104 18.46 -1.56 -3.32
C GLY A 104 19.14 -2.45 -4.35
N CYS A 105 19.55 -1.86 -5.48
CA CYS A 105 20.11 -2.61 -6.59
C CYS A 105 21.54 -3.12 -6.34
N HIS A 106 22.42 -2.28 -5.78
CA HIS A 106 23.86 -2.59 -5.73
C HIS A 106 24.31 -3.26 -4.44
N TRP A 107 23.59 -3.06 -3.33
CA TRP A 107 23.99 -3.62 -2.04
C TRP A 107 23.01 -4.67 -1.52
N LEU A 108 21.71 -4.38 -1.54
CA LEU A 108 20.69 -5.19 -0.89
C LEU A 108 20.30 -6.42 -1.71
N LEU A 109 19.95 -6.25 -2.99
CA LEU A 109 19.48 -7.33 -3.86
C LEU A 109 20.49 -8.51 -3.95
N PRO A 110 21.81 -8.29 -4.11
CA PRO A 110 22.78 -9.39 -4.12
C PRO A 110 22.83 -10.19 -2.81
N ARG A 111 22.50 -9.56 -1.68
CA ARG A 111 22.49 -10.18 -0.33
C ARG A 111 21.16 -10.86 -0.03
N LEU A 112 20.09 -10.47 -0.71
CA LEU A 112 18.75 -10.99 -0.49
C LEU A 112 18.63 -12.47 -0.87
N ALA A 113 19.36 -12.93 -1.88
CA ALA A 113 19.39 -14.34 -2.28
C ALA A 113 19.82 -15.26 -1.12
N ARG A 114 20.87 -14.87 -0.37
CA ARG A 114 21.33 -15.62 0.81
C ARG A 114 20.32 -15.57 1.95
N PHE A 115 19.64 -14.45 2.12
CA PHE A 115 18.58 -14.31 3.12
C PHE A 115 17.39 -15.22 2.81
N GLN A 116 16.90 -15.21 1.56
CA GLN A 116 15.81 -16.06 1.10
C GLN A 116 16.13 -17.54 1.25
N ALA A 117 17.37 -17.96 0.96
CA ALA A 117 17.81 -19.34 1.18
C ALA A 117 17.79 -19.75 2.65
N ARG A 118 18.09 -18.83 3.59
CA ARG A 118 18.06 -19.09 5.05
C ARG A 118 16.67 -18.96 5.66
N HIS A 119 15.79 -18.20 5.03
CA HIS A 119 14.45 -17.88 5.52
C HIS A 119 13.42 -18.02 4.40
N PRO A 120 13.20 -19.24 3.87
CA PRO A 120 12.33 -19.47 2.70
C PRO A 120 10.86 -19.12 2.95
N GLN A 121 10.45 -19.04 4.22
CA GLN A 121 9.12 -18.62 4.65
C GLN A 121 8.91 -17.10 4.66
N ILE A 122 9.91 -16.30 4.29
CA ILE A 122 9.82 -14.84 4.27
C ILE A 122 9.93 -14.37 2.81
N ALA A 123 8.85 -13.78 2.29
CA ALA A 123 8.92 -13.04 1.02
C ALA A 123 9.35 -11.61 1.33
N VAL A 124 10.25 -11.07 0.52
CA VAL A 124 10.64 -9.67 0.63
C VAL A 124 10.19 -8.97 -0.61
N ARG A 125 9.24 -8.03 -0.45
CA ARG A 125 8.79 -7.14 -1.51
C ARG A 125 9.61 -5.85 -1.42
N LEU A 126 10.43 -5.59 -2.43
CA LEU A 126 11.26 -4.38 -2.47
C LEU A 126 10.54 -3.25 -3.19
N LEU A 127 10.51 -2.08 -2.54
CA LEU A 127 10.10 -0.81 -3.14
C LEU A 127 11.29 0.13 -3.19
N THR A 128 11.63 0.62 -4.38
CA THR A 128 12.68 1.62 -4.56
C THR A 128 12.07 2.99 -4.81
N SER A 129 12.41 3.97 -3.97
CA SER A 129 11.91 5.34 -4.10
C SER A 129 12.89 6.33 -3.48
N LEU A 130 12.93 7.56 -3.98
CA LEU A 130 13.68 8.65 -3.36
C LEU A 130 12.87 9.42 -2.31
N ALA A 131 11.54 9.29 -2.32
CA ALA A 131 10.68 9.97 -1.36
C ALA A 131 10.73 9.29 0.01
N VAL A 132 10.67 10.11 1.08
CA VAL A 132 10.35 9.62 2.42
C VAL A 132 8.84 9.37 2.43
N ILE A 133 8.48 8.09 2.47
CA ILE A 133 7.10 7.62 2.33
C ILE A 133 6.50 7.42 3.73
N ASN A 134 5.21 7.74 3.90
CA ASN A 134 4.46 7.33 5.08
C ASN A 134 4.27 5.81 5.06
N LEU A 135 5.06 5.12 5.89
CA LEU A 135 5.11 3.65 5.88
C LEU A 135 3.74 3.01 6.16
N GLN A 136 2.96 3.61 7.07
CA GLN A 136 1.65 3.07 7.47
C GLN A 136 0.62 3.18 6.35
N GLN A 137 0.59 4.30 5.63
CA GLN A 137 -0.39 4.52 4.56
C GLN A 137 -0.10 3.68 3.31
N GLU A 138 1.18 3.37 3.06
CA GLU A 138 1.60 2.61 1.87
C GLU A 138 1.78 1.11 2.12
N GLY A 139 1.48 0.62 3.32
CA GLY A 139 1.63 -0.80 3.67
C GLY A 139 3.10 -1.26 3.61
N ILE A 140 4.01 -0.38 4.04
CA ILE A 140 5.45 -0.66 4.11
C ILE A 140 5.79 -1.08 5.54
N ASP A 141 6.43 -2.23 5.70
CA ASP A 141 6.81 -2.76 7.02
C ASP A 141 8.12 -2.13 7.52
N LEU A 142 9.08 -1.89 6.62
CA LEU A 142 10.42 -1.39 6.94
C LEU A 142 10.93 -0.41 5.88
N ALA A 143 11.77 0.53 6.27
CA ALA A 143 12.49 1.39 5.34
C ALA A 143 13.99 1.49 5.67
N ILE A 144 14.84 1.42 4.64
CA ILE A 144 16.26 1.74 4.71
C ILE A 144 16.47 3.08 4.01
N ARG A 145 16.86 4.09 4.77
CA ARG A 145 17.01 5.48 4.31
C ARG A 145 18.34 6.05 4.76
N MET A 146 18.88 6.94 3.93
CA MET A 146 19.97 7.82 4.32
C MET A 146 19.39 9.07 4.98
N GLY A 147 19.91 9.43 6.15
CA GLY A 147 19.45 10.57 6.93
C GLY A 147 19.85 10.46 8.39
N GLN A 148 19.41 11.43 9.19
CA GLN A 148 19.80 11.56 10.60
C GLN A 148 18.97 10.70 11.57
N GLY A 149 17.87 10.09 11.12
CA GLY A 149 17.01 9.30 12.02
C GLY A 149 15.76 10.01 12.51
N ASP A 150 15.64 11.33 12.32
CA ASP A 150 14.57 12.17 12.87
C ASP A 150 13.27 12.10 12.03
N TRP A 151 12.78 10.89 11.77
CA TRP A 151 11.52 10.66 11.06
C TRP A 151 10.35 10.59 12.05
N GLU A 152 9.42 11.54 11.95
CA GLU A 152 8.27 11.64 12.84
C GLU A 152 7.42 10.36 12.81
N GLY A 153 7.05 9.86 14.00
CA GLY A 153 6.22 8.66 14.14
C GLY A 153 6.92 7.34 13.81
N MET A 154 8.25 7.33 13.65
CA MET A 154 9.03 6.14 13.30
C MET A 154 10.07 5.80 14.37
N GLU A 155 10.35 4.51 14.54
CA GLU A 155 11.52 4.04 15.28
C GLU A 155 12.70 3.87 14.33
N SER A 156 13.77 4.62 14.57
CA SER A 156 14.95 4.64 13.70
C SER A 156 16.12 3.91 14.34
N ARG A 157 16.78 3.06 13.56
CA ARG A 157 18.02 2.39 13.95
C ARG A 157 19.12 2.67 12.95
N HIS A 158 20.23 3.23 13.44
CA HIS A 158 21.43 3.40 12.63
C HIS A 158 22.00 2.02 12.21
N LEU A 159 22.23 1.85 10.91
CA LEU A 159 22.80 0.62 10.34
C LEU A 159 24.31 0.73 10.15
N PHE A 160 24.75 1.75 9.41
CA PHE A 160 26.14 2.09 9.15
C PHE A 160 26.22 3.45 8.44
N ALA A 161 27.42 4.03 8.44
CA ALA A 161 27.75 5.21 7.63
C ALA A 161 28.33 4.78 6.27
N ASP A 162 28.11 5.61 5.25
CA ASP A 162 28.74 5.50 3.94
C ASP A 162 29.55 6.76 3.61
N GLU A 163 30.33 6.69 2.53
CA GLU A 163 31.12 7.81 2.00
C GLU A 163 30.66 8.12 0.58
N GLN A 164 30.45 9.42 0.29
CA GLN A 164 30.16 9.87 -1.06
C GLN A 164 31.45 10.22 -1.79
N LEU A 165 31.69 9.55 -2.91
CA LEU A 165 32.87 9.77 -3.75
C LEU A 165 32.46 10.41 -5.07
N VAL A 166 33.28 11.36 -5.53
CA VAL A 166 33.21 11.90 -6.88
C VAL A 166 34.14 11.09 -7.76
N VAL A 167 33.61 10.57 -8.86
CA VAL A 167 34.36 9.75 -9.81
C VAL A 167 34.36 10.40 -11.18
N ALA A 168 35.46 10.24 -11.91
CA ALA A 168 35.62 10.72 -13.27
C ALA A 168 36.20 9.60 -14.15
N ALA A 169 35.99 9.69 -15.46
CA ALA A 169 36.62 8.78 -16.40
C ALA A 169 38.15 8.86 -16.29
N PRO A 170 38.92 7.76 -16.45
CA PRO A 170 40.37 7.77 -16.27
C PRO A 170 41.12 8.81 -17.12
N GLY A 171 40.58 9.18 -18.30
CA GLY A 171 41.13 10.19 -19.19
C GLY A 171 40.51 11.58 -19.06
N TYR A 172 39.63 11.82 -18.08
CA TYR A 172 38.98 13.12 -17.90
C TYR A 172 40.04 14.22 -17.75
N ARG A 173 39.96 15.25 -18.59
CA ARG A 173 40.94 16.35 -18.67
C ARG A 173 42.39 15.87 -18.77
N GLY A 174 42.63 14.77 -19.47
CA GLY A 174 43.99 14.22 -19.64
C GLY A 174 44.65 13.76 -18.34
N GLY A 175 43.85 13.41 -17.32
CA GLY A 175 44.33 13.01 -15.99
C GLY A 175 44.48 14.17 -15.00
N ASN A 176 44.23 15.41 -15.42
CA ASN A 176 44.22 16.57 -14.54
C ASN A 176 42.85 16.75 -13.88
N LEU A 177 42.63 16.03 -12.78
CA LEU A 177 41.36 16.04 -12.05
C LEU A 177 41.19 17.32 -11.20
N PRO A 178 39.96 17.85 -11.09
CA PRO A 178 39.69 18.95 -10.17
C PRO A 178 39.92 18.52 -8.72
N THR A 179 40.63 19.34 -7.95
CA THR A 179 41.02 19.04 -6.56
C THR A 179 40.23 19.83 -5.52
N THR A 180 39.40 20.79 -5.94
CA THR A 180 38.56 21.59 -5.04
C THR A 180 37.07 21.34 -5.30
N PRO A 181 36.21 21.43 -4.27
CA PRO A 181 34.77 21.30 -4.44
C PRO A 181 34.18 22.24 -5.49
N GLN A 182 34.68 23.48 -5.57
CA GLN A 182 34.24 24.47 -6.55
C GLN A 182 34.64 24.09 -7.97
N ALA A 183 35.85 23.54 -8.16
CA ALA A 183 36.29 23.06 -9.46
C ALA A 183 35.51 21.82 -9.91
N ILE A 184 35.12 20.95 -8.98
CA ILE A 184 34.24 19.81 -9.24
C ILE A 184 32.84 20.30 -9.64
N ALA A 185 32.28 21.26 -8.90
CA ALA A 185 30.95 21.82 -9.17
C ALA A 185 30.86 22.52 -10.55
N ALA A 186 31.99 23.01 -11.07
CA ALA A 186 32.10 23.64 -12.37
C ALA A 186 32.43 22.66 -13.53
N SER A 187 32.59 21.37 -13.25
CA SER A 187 32.81 20.34 -14.26
C SER A 187 31.52 19.90 -14.95
N ASP A 188 31.65 19.22 -16.09
CA ASP A 188 30.54 18.52 -16.74
C ASP A 188 30.09 17.33 -15.87
N ILE A 189 28.96 17.49 -15.18
CA ILE A 189 28.44 16.51 -14.22
C ILE A 189 27.40 15.62 -14.89
N ILE A 190 27.58 14.32 -14.75
CA ILE A 190 26.54 13.33 -15.09
C ILE A 190 25.64 13.19 -13.88
N PHE A 191 24.38 13.58 -14.05
CA PHE A 191 23.37 13.50 -13.00
C PHE A 191 22.70 12.12 -12.99
N SER A 192 22.49 11.58 -11.79
CA SER A 192 21.63 10.42 -11.56
C SER A 192 20.31 10.89 -10.94
N MET A 193 19.44 9.94 -10.58
CA MET A 193 18.21 10.28 -9.86
C MET A 193 18.49 10.81 -8.44
N GLU A 194 19.68 10.56 -7.89
CA GLU A 194 20.06 10.99 -6.53
C GLU A 194 20.61 12.42 -6.50
N SER A 195 20.33 13.12 -5.40
CA SER A 195 20.73 14.51 -5.20
C SER A 195 22.19 14.64 -4.81
N TRP A 196 22.85 15.66 -5.35
CA TRP A 196 24.19 16.09 -4.95
C TRP A 196 24.22 16.92 -3.65
N ASN A 197 23.07 17.23 -3.06
CA ASN A 197 22.97 18.13 -1.90
C ASN A 197 23.81 17.66 -0.70
N ALA A 198 23.79 16.36 -0.41
CA ALA A 198 24.54 15.78 0.71
C ALA A 198 26.05 16.00 0.52
N TRP A 199 26.57 15.70 -0.67
CA TRP A 199 27.97 15.91 -1.00
C TRP A 199 28.33 17.41 -0.97
N CYS A 200 27.48 18.28 -1.54
CA CYS A 200 27.70 19.73 -1.55
C CYS A 200 27.81 20.29 -0.12
N SER A 201 26.93 19.84 0.78
CA SER A 201 26.93 20.26 2.18
C SER A 201 28.20 19.81 2.90
N GLN A 202 28.66 18.57 2.67
CA GLN A 202 29.88 18.05 3.28
C GLN A 202 31.15 18.70 2.69
N ALA A 203 31.13 19.04 1.41
CA ALA A 203 32.23 19.69 0.70
C ALA A 203 32.30 21.22 0.94
N GLY A 204 31.36 21.78 1.72
CA GLY A 204 31.32 23.20 2.06
C GLY A 204 30.91 24.12 0.91
N LEU A 205 30.11 23.63 -0.04
CA LEU A 205 29.58 24.44 -1.14
C LEU A 205 28.35 25.24 -0.69
N GLU A 206 28.34 26.54 -0.96
CA GLU A 206 27.20 27.43 -0.64
C GLU A 206 25.98 27.20 -1.54
N LYS A 207 26.20 26.69 -2.77
CA LYS A 207 25.15 26.43 -3.75
C LYS A 207 25.12 24.96 -4.11
N PRO A 208 23.94 24.31 -4.10
CA PRO A 208 23.82 22.93 -4.51
C PRO A 208 24.08 22.79 -6.01
N ILE A 209 24.77 21.71 -6.37
CA ILE A 209 24.89 21.29 -7.76
C ILE A 209 23.52 20.76 -8.19
N VAL A 210 22.95 21.37 -9.22
CA VAL A 210 21.66 20.99 -9.80
C VAL A 210 21.82 20.71 -11.30
N PRO A 211 21.02 19.81 -11.89
CA PRO A 211 21.00 19.63 -13.33
C PRO A 211 20.70 20.97 -14.00
N GLN A 212 21.52 21.36 -14.97
CA GLN A 212 21.13 22.45 -15.86
C GLN A 212 19.92 21.97 -16.66
N ALA A 213 18.85 22.77 -16.69
CA ALA A 213 17.71 22.47 -17.55
C ALA A 213 18.21 22.34 -18.99
N CYS A 214 17.91 21.21 -19.64
CA CYS A 214 18.20 21.03 -21.06
C CYS A 214 17.57 22.20 -21.82
N ALA A 215 18.40 23.01 -22.47
CA ALA A 215 17.98 23.98 -23.47
C ALA A 215 17.66 23.26 -24.79
#